data_AF-A0A078QPP7-F1
#
_entry.id   AF-A0A078QPP7-F1
#
_cell.length_a   1.000
_cell.length_b   1.000
_cell.length_c   1.000
_cell.angle_alpha   90.00
_cell.angle_beta   90.00
_cell.angle_gamma   90.00
#
_symmetry.space_group_name_H-M   'P 1'
#
loop_
_entity.id
_entity.type
_entity.pdbx_description
1 polymer ?
#
loop_
_entity_poly.entity_id
_entity_poly.type
_entity_poly.pdbx_seq_one_letter_code
_entity_poly.pdbx_strand_id
1 'polypeptide(L)'
;MFKTSFIRQIEVDEEQFTKLYLSNFAAFFDLSQAAIRVFGYFMTCMKPKNDLIIFNRKKCLEYTKYKTDKAVYKGLAELVKAKIIARGPADNLWFINPLIVFNGDRVTFAKTYVRKK
;
A
#
# COMPACT_ATOMS: atom_id res chain seq x y z
N MET A 1 34.89 2.69 -31.89
CA MET A 1 34.20 1.39 -31.69
C MET A 1 32.75 1.67 -31.38
N PHE A 2 31.86 1.49 -32.35
CA PHE A 2 30.43 1.72 -32.17
C PHE A 2 29.84 0.58 -31.31
N LYS A 3 29.33 0.89 -30.13
CA LYS A 3 28.56 -0.06 -29.31
C LYS A 3 27.10 0.05 -29.74
N THR A 4 26.59 -0.97 -30.41
CA THR A 4 25.15 -1.10 -30.67
C THR A 4 24.45 -1.56 -29.40
N SER A 5 23.55 -0.74 -28.87
CA SER A 5 22.71 -1.08 -27.72
C SER A 5 21.32 -1.44 -28.19
N PHE A 6 20.86 -2.65 -27.85
CA PHE A 6 19.48 -3.07 -28.07
C PHE A 6 18.69 -2.78 -26.79
N ILE A 7 17.72 -1.87 -26.87
CA ILE A 7 16.79 -1.56 -25.78
C ILE A 7 15.46 -2.23 -26.11
N ARG A 8 15.00 -3.13 -25.24
CA ARG A 8 13.66 -3.73 -25.33
C ARG A 8 12.75 -3.03 -24.34
N GLN A 9 11.78 -2.27 -24.83
CA GLN A 9 10.67 -1.76 -24.04
C GLN A 9 9.55 -2.82 -24.07
N ILE A 10 9.09 -3.24 -22.90
CA ILE A 10 7.92 -4.09 -22.75
C ILE A 10 6.92 -3.25 -21.98
N GLU A 11 5.80 -2.95 -22.61
CA GLU A 11 4.65 -2.37 -21.93
C GLU A 11 4.04 -3.48 -21.08
N VAL A 12 4.04 -3.26 -19.77
CA VAL A 12 3.46 -4.19 -18.79
C VAL A 12 2.40 -3.41 -18.02
N ASP A 13 1.28 -4.07 -17.70
CA ASP A 13 0.35 -3.51 -16.73
C ASP A 13 1.13 -3.21 -15.45
N GLU A 14 1.04 -1.97 -14.95
CA GLU A 14 1.73 -1.56 -13.74
C GLU A 14 1.24 -2.39 -12.56
N GLU A 15 2.00 -3.43 -12.20
CA GLU A 15 1.78 -4.15 -10.95
C GLU A 15 1.99 -3.16 -9.79
N GLN A 16 0.88 -2.82 -9.13
CA GLN A 16 0.92 -2.04 -7.89
C GLN A 16 1.62 -2.85 -6.81
N PHE A 17 2.65 -2.27 -6.21
CA PHE A 17 3.29 -2.85 -5.03
C PHE A 17 3.32 -1.81 -3.92
N THR A 18 3.08 -2.28 -2.72
CA THR A 18 3.13 -1.46 -1.52
C THR A 18 4.36 -1.84 -0.70
N LYS A 19 5.25 -0.88 -0.46
CA LYS A 19 6.44 -1.03 0.38
C LYS A 19 6.12 -0.63 1.80
N LEU A 20 6.64 -1.40 2.75
CA LEU A 20 6.65 -1.06 4.18
C LEU A 20 8.06 -0.62 4.57
N TYR A 21 8.18 0.52 5.24
CA TYR A 21 9.47 0.98 5.75
C TYR A 21 9.77 0.32 7.09
N LEU A 22 10.93 -0.34 7.17
CA LEU A 22 11.35 -1.06 8.39
C LEU A 22 11.53 -0.13 9.59
N SER A 23 11.90 1.13 9.37
CA SER A 23 12.07 2.16 10.42
C SER A 23 10.82 2.35 11.27
N ASN A 24 9.63 2.05 10.73
CA ASN A 24 8.34 2.24 11.38
C ASN A 24 7.57 0.92 11.54
N PHE A 25 8.23 -0.22 11.30
CA PHE A 25 7.59 -1.54 11.38
C PHE A 25 7.13 -1.89 12.81
N ALA A 26 7.79 -1.36 13.83
CA ALA A 26 7.38 -1.53 15.23
C ALA A 26 5.94 -1.08 15.51
N ALA A 27 5.39 -0.14 14.72
CA ALA A 27 4.00 0.28 14.83
C ALA A 27 2.98 -0.84 14.54
N PHE A 28 3.42 -1.96 13.93
CA PHE A 28 2.58 -3.12 13.64
C PHE A 28 2.60 -4.18 14.75
N PHE A 29 3.52 -4.13 15.72
CA PHE A 29 3.69 -5.19 16.72
C PHE A 29 2.47 -5.37 17.63
N ASP A 30 1.84 -4.26 18.01
CA ASP A 30 0.69 -4.25 18.92
C ASP A 30 -0.65 -4.29 18.19
N LEU A 31 -0.66 -4.40 16.86
CA LEU A 31 -1.89 -4.43 16.07
C LEU A 31 -2.59 -5.78 16.22
N SER A 32 -3.89 -5.74 16.49
CA SER A 32 -4.70 -6.94 16.48
C SER A 32 -4.86 -7.50 15.05
N GLN A 33 -5.27 -8.76 14.95
CA GLN A 33 -5.63 -9.37 13.68
C GLN A 33 -6.70 -8.55 12.91
N ALA A 34 -7.60 -7.88 13.63
CA ALA A 34 -8.60 -7.00 13.02
C ALA A 34 -7.96 -5.77 12.37
N ALA A 35 -7.05 -5.11 13.06
CA ALA A 35 -6.30 -3.99 12.49
C ALA A 35 -5.46 -4.42 11.28
N ILE A 36 -4.77 -5.56 11.34
CA ILE A 36 -3.98 -6.08 10.22
C ILE A 36 -4.86 -6.39 9.00
N ARG A 37 -6.04 -6.99 9.18
CA ARG A 37 -6.96 -7.26 8.07
C ARG A 37 -7.54 -5.98 7.45
N VAL A 38 -7.92 -5.01 8.29
CA VAL A 38 -8.38 -3.69 7.82
C VAL A 38 -7.25 -2.96 7.08
N PHE A 39 -6.02 -3.03 7.59
CA PHE A 39 -4.85 -2.49 6.93
C PHE A 39 -4.63 -3.13 5.55
N GLY A 40 -4.76 -4.46 5.42
CA GLY A 40 -4.71 -5.15 4.13
C GLY A 40 -5.74 -4.62 3.13
N TYR A 41 -6.97 -4.33 3.57
CA TYR A 41 -7.97 -3.68 2.73
C TYR A 41 -7.54 -2.27 2.28
N PHE A 42 -6.95 -1.48 3.18
CA PHE A 42 -6.41 -0.16 2.84
C PHE A 42 -5.36 -0.24 1.73
N MET A 43 -4.46 -1.24 1.79
CA MET A 43 -3.46 -1.48 0.72
C MET A 43 -4.10 -1.69 -0.65
N THR A 44 -5.22 -2.43 -0.71
CA THR A 44 -5.93 -2.66 -1.98
C THR A 44 -6.63 -1.41 -2.54
N CYS A 45 -6.83 -0.39 -1.71
CA CYS A 45 -7.49 0.86 -2.11
C CYS A 45 -6.49 1.97 -2.49
N MET A 46 -5.20 1.77 -2.22
CA MET A 46 -4.19 2.79 -2.49
C MET A 46 -4.01 2.99 -3.99
N LYS A 47 -3.85 4.24 -4.40
CA LYS A 47 -3.42 4.59 -5.76
C LYS A 47 -1.93 4.98 -5.73
N PRO A 48 -1.17 4.75 -6.81
CA PRO A 48 0.22 5.18 -6.86
C PRO A 48 0.36 6.67 -6.57
N LYS A 49 1.35 7.04 -5.75
CA LYS A 49 1.66 8.44 -5.39
C LYS A 49 0.50 9.21 -4.74
N ASN A 50 -0.50 8.51 -4.20
CA ASN A 50 -1.64 9.13 -3.53
C ASN A 50 -1.87 8.48 -2.16
N ASP A 51 -1.77 9.30 -1.13
CA ASP A 51 -1.92 8.87 0.26
C ASP A 51 -3.39 8.92 0.73
N LEU A 52 -4.31 9.41 -0.11
CA LEU A 52 -5.74 9.47 0.17
C LEU A 52 -6.44 8.17 -0.22
N ILE A 53 -7.18 7.61 0.74
CA ILE A 53 -7.94 6.37 0.61
C ILE A 53 -9.42 6.68 0.78
N ILE A 54 -10.22 6.21 -0.18
CA ILE A 54 -11.69 6.23 -0.09
C ILE A 54 -12.14 4.92 0.55
N PHE A 55 -12.50 4.99 1.83
CA PHE A 55 -12.94 3.86 2.62
C PHE A 55 -14.39 3.48 2.30
N ASN A 56 -14.62 2.24 1.87
CA ASN A 56 -15.95 1.68 1.71
C ASN A 56 -16.19 0.56 2.72
N ARG A 57 -17.10 0.81 3.66
CA ARG A 57 -17.47 -0.13 4.74
C ARG A 57 -17.88 -1.51 4.22
N LYS A 58 -18.73 -1.58 3.19
CA LYS A 58 -19.23 -2.86 2.66
C LYS A 58 -18.11 -3.68 2.05
N LYS A 59 -17.26 -3.05 1.24
CA LYS A 59 -16.08 -3.71 0.63
C LYS A 59 -15.06 -4.14 1.68
N CYS A 60 -14.88 -3.35 2.74
CA CYS A 60 -14.00 -3.71 3.84
C CYS A 60 -14.50 -4.97 4.57
N LEU A 61 -15.80 -5.05 4.87
CA LEU A 61 -16.39 -6.26 5.47
C LEU A 61 -16.19 -7.50 4.60
N GLU A 62 -16.42 -7.35 3.28
CA GLU A 62 -16.22 -8.41 2.30
C GLU A 62 -14.76 -8.90 2.27
N TYR A 63 -13.80 -7.98 2.15
CA TYR A 63 -12.37 -8.30 2.13
C TYR A 63 -11.91 -8.97 3.43
N THR A 64 -12.30 -8.40 4.58
CA THR A 64 -11.89 -8.89 5.90
C THR A 64 -12.60 -10.17 6.31
N LYS A 65 -13.69 -10.52 5.61
CA LYS A 65 -14.64 -11.60 5.92
C LYS A 65 -15.32 -11.44 7.29
N TYR A 66 -15.45 -10.20 7.74
CA TYR A 66 -16.14 -9.88 9.00
C TYR A 66 -17.65 -9.75 8.78
N LYS A 67 -18.41 -10.26 9.75
CA LYS A 67 -19.88 -10.18 9.75
C LYS A 67 -20.42 -8.89 10.36
N THR A 68 -19.63 -8.22 11.19
CA THR A 68 -20.05 -7.02 11.94
C THR A 68 -19.03 -5.91 11.81
N ASP A 69 -19.51 -4.66 11.85
CA ASP A 69 -18.66 -3.48 11.76
C ASP A 69 -17.78 -3.27 13.00
N LYS A 70 -18.12 -3.89 14.14
CA LYS A 70 -17.38 -3.72 15.40
C LYS A 70 -15.90 -4.06 15.25
N ALA A 71 -15.58 -5.14 14.53
CA ALA A 71 -14.20 -5.53 14.28
C ALA A 71 -13.47 -4.53 13.37
N VAL A 72 -14.18 -3.99 12.36
CA VAL A 72 -13.63 -2.97 11.45
C VAL A 72 -13.33 -1.67 12.19
N TYR A 73 -14.27 -1.16 12.98
CA TYR A 73 -14.07 0.06 13.75
C TYR A 73 -12.98 -0.07 14.81
N LYS A 74 -12.89 -1.24 15.46
CA LYS A 74 -11.76 -1.55 16.35
C LYS A 74 -10.42 -1.47 15.61
N GLY A 75 -10.34 -2.10 14.43
CA GLY A 75 -9.15 -2.05 13.59
C GLY A 75 -8.78 -0.63 13.16
N LEU A 76 -9.76 0.17 12.73
CA LEU A 76 -9.55 1.58 12.38
C LEU A 76 -9.00 2.39 13.56
N ALA A 77 -9.56 2.21 14.77
CA ALA A 77 -9.10 2.90 15.96
C ALA A 77 -7.65 2.54 16.33
N GLU A 78 -7.28 1.27 16.21
CA GLU A 78 -5.91 0.79 16.44
C GLU A 78 -4.92 1.38 15.42
N LEU A 79 -5.29 1.39 14.13
CA LEU A 79 -4.45 1.97 13.08
C LEU A 79 -4.23 3.48 13.24
N VAL A 80 -5.25 4.21 13.72
CA VAL A 80 -5.10 5.64 14.07
C VAL A 80 -4.19 5.82 15.28
N LYS A 81 -4.37 5.00 16.33
CA LYS A 81 -3.53 5.04 17.53
C LYS A 81 -2.06 4.76 17.20
N ALA A 82 -1.80 3.83 16.30
CA ALA A 82 -0.47 3.50 15.79
C ALA A 82 0.10 4.54 14.80
N LYS A 83 -0.65 5.61 14.47
CA LYS A 83 -0.28 6.66 13.50
C LYS A 83 0.02 6.12 12.10
N ILE A 84 -0.63 5.01 11.74
CA ILE A 84 -0.55 4.40 10.41
C ILE A 84 -1.52 5.07 9.45
N ILE A 85 -2.73 5.39 9.95
CA ILE A 85 -3.74 6.13 9.19
C ILE A 85 -4.22 7.36 9.98
N ALA A 86 -4.79 8.32 9.27
CA ALA A 86 -5.43 9.49 9.84
C ALA A 86 -6.79 9.74 9.19
N ARG A 87 -7.73 10.35 9.94
CA ARG A 87 -9.04 10.75 9.42
C ARG A 87 -8.88 11.90 8.44
N GLY A 88 -9.56 11.83 7.30
CA GLY A 88 -9.67 12.92 6.35
C GLY A 88 -10.83 13.87 6.65
N PRO A 89 -11.07 14.86 5.78
CA PRO A 89 -12.11 15.87 5.96
C PRO A 89 -13.54 15.33 5.83
N ALA A 90 -13.72 14.17 5.19
CA ALA A 90 -15.00 13.48 5.08
C ALA A 90 -14.92 12.10 5.77
N ASP A 91 -16.06 11.57 6.21
CA ASP A 91 -16.11 10.34 7.03
C ASP A 91 -15.55 9.09 6.35
N ASN A 92 -15.61 9.06 5.03
CA ASN A 92 -15.09 7.98 4.19
C ASN A 92 -13.68 8.27 3.65
N LEU A 93 -13.11 9.44 3.92
CA LEU A 93 -11.77 9.79 3.48
C LEU A 93 -10.77 9.54 4.59
N TRP A 94 -9.69 8.86 4.25
CA TRP A 94 -8.61 8.52 5.16
C TRP A 94 -7.27 8.81 4.50
N PHE A 95 -6.30 9.19 5.30
CA PHE A 95 -4.92 9.33 4.86
C PHE A 95 -4.09 8.19 5.41
N ILE A 96 -3.14 7.72 4.63
CA ILE A 96 -2.11 6.80 5.09
C ILE A 96 -0.79 7.52 5.29
N ASN A 97 -0.02 7.11 6.29
CA ASN A 97 1.24 7.75 6.59
C ASN A 97 2.34 7.31 5.59
N PRO A 98 2.84 8.21 4.72
CA PRO A 98 3.84 7.86 3.70
C PRO A 98 5.19 7.46 4.31
N LEU A 99 5.45 7.78 5.58
CA LEU A 99 6.65 7.34 6.29
C LEU A 99 6.61 5.87 6.69
N ILE A 100 5.43 5.25 6.70
CA ILE A 100 5.23 3.84 7.07
C ILE A 100 5.03 2.99 5.82
N VAL A 101 4.25 3.51 4.87
CA VAL A 101 3.85 2.80 3.67
C VAL A 101 4.12 3.66 2.45
N PHE A 102 4.71 3.08 1.41
CA PHE A 102 4.84 3.72 0.10
C PHE A 102 4.17 2.88 -0.97
N ASN A 103 3.26 3.48 -1.74
CA ASN A 103 2.65 2.86 -2.91
C ASN A 103 3.13 3.58 -4.17
N GLY A 104 4.00 2.93 -4.93
CA GLY A 104 4.60 3.53 -6.13
C GLY A 104 4.58 2.59 -7.32
N ASP A 105 4.88 3.15 -8.49
CA ASP A 105 4.90 2.42 -9.75
C ASP A 105 6.21 1.66 -9.92
N ARG A 106 6.12 0.46 -10.51
CA ARG A 106 7.25 -0.45 -10.66
C ARG A 106 8.01 0.00 -11.90
N VAL A 107 8.90 0.97 -11.72
CA VAL A 107 9.76 1.44 -12.82
C VAL A 107 10.59 0.26 -13.34
N THR A 108 10.46 0.04 -14.65
CA THR A 108 10.95 -1.10 -15.43
C THR A 108 12.47 -1.27 -15.32
N PHE A 109 12.92 -2.48 -15.00
CA PHE A 109 14.35 -2.83 -15.03
C PHE A 109 14.86 -2.86 -16.47
N ALA A 110 15.62 -1.83 -16.89
CA ALA A 110 16.37 -1.90 -18.15
C ALA A 110 17.59 -2.82 -17.97
N LYS A 111 17.54 -4.03 -18.52
CA LYS A 111 18.70 -4.94 -18.57
C LYS A 111 19.64 -4.52 -19.71
N THR A 112 20.78 -3.93 -19.37
CA THR A 112 21.86 -3.66 -20.34
C THR A 112 22.82 -4.85 -20.41
N TYR A 113 22.86 -5.55 -21.54
CA TYR A 113 23.87 -6.58 -21.79
C TYR A 113 25.16 -5.93 -22.31
N VAL A 114 26.23 -5.97 -21.51
CA VAL A 114 27.57 -5.53 -21.94
C VAL A 114 28.40 -6.78 -22.26
N ARG A 115 28.88 -6.92 -23.51
CA ARG A 115 29.86 -7.96 -23.85
C ARG A 115 31.14 -7.72 -23.03
N LYS A 116 31.56 -8.72 -22.25
CA LYS A 116 32.90 -8.73 -21.64
C LYS A 116 33.93 -8.81 -22.76
N LYS A 117 34.98 -7.98 -22.67
CA LYS A 117 36.19 -8.10 -23.49
C LYS A 117 36.98 -9.33 -23.05
#